data_AF-A0A5B1AX59-F1
#
_entry.id   AF-A0A5B1AX59-F1
#
_cell.length_a   1.000
_cell.length_b   1.000
_cell.length_c   1.000
_cell.angle_alpha   90.00
_cell.angle_beta   90.00
_cell.angle_gamma   90.00
#
_symmetry.space_group_name_H-M   'P 1'
#
loop_
_entity.id
_entity.type
_entity.pdbx_description
1 polymer ?
#
loop_
_entity_poly.entity_id
_entity_poly.type
_entity_poly.pdbx_seq_one_letter_code
_entity_poly.pdbx_strand_id
1 'polypeptide(L)'
;MKTNFKVSFLLFILFLTSCSEDDSRIFEEENQEYKIVNNIQYKVVSIDSNQSICNQIANLTNNSYLEFNFGQTEIISCDILIEGKSNIIIDGNNSYLKYEDPSRIGFKIKVINSQNIVVENFNIDNNNTKPHYILDPTNTSVSGRIEVIESSSIEFNSVNLNKQQVFGSSHGTVTQILFKETTDSSIKNCKMEYADGELIYLLASKNCLVTNNFLNEGTSGIATAGYNQSGVNKIGYNNKIISNTVVNSSTAFITINDRNALVEGNYIYNDDDSKKHGPGIRFGHEQEYLHASNASCKNNIIKNLKYPNGNYNPVGIKVDYTQTSESKQIFTDLIIEGNEIINCQGGIKVSNQSGQYMLIKDNQISSTTRFAIELFSADPNGQQTKPQYCLISNNILSSENGVIKIHNSTTTLSDNHISSNSIDPHNINILIGSVYDSGNFPNEIKLKNNILELNGDNGIYYNGNNLKNALILDNIISNGNLGIYLGGKENLIKHNVIRNCTNRSIYIRSGSINTTISNNDIYNNFENSVYLHNTIGTSVLNNKFNFTGTNEYPWAVWKNSTSTNLNSTIRDNTLNNFTNENN
;
A
#
# COMPACT_ATOMS: atom_id res chain seq x y z
N MET A 1 -19.50 -5.09 59.34
CA MET A 1 -19.66 -3.66 59.64
C MET A 1 -19.98 -2.94 58.34
N LYS A 2 -21.11 -2.23 58.33
CA LYS A 2 -21.72 -1.53 57.19
C LYS A 2 -21.13 -0.11 57.09
N THR A 3 -20.91 0.36 55.86
CA THR A 3 -21.34 1.66 55.27
C THR A 3 -20.81 1.69 53.81
N ASN A 4 -21.66 1.51 52.79
CA ASN A 4 -22.47 2.52 52.04
C ASN A 4 -21.57 3.46 51.19
N PHE A 5 -21.74 3.67 49.87
CA PHE A 5 -22.95 3.91 49.09
C PHE A 5 -22.78 3.50 47.61
N LYS A 6 -23.76 2.77 47.07
CA LYS A 6 -24.23 2.88 45.67
C LYS A 6 -25.56 3.64 45.74
N VAL A 7 -25.85 4.48 44.75
CA VAL A 7 -27.12 4.64 44.00
C VAL A 7 -27.16 6.03 43.34
N SER A 8 -27.28 5.99 42.01
CA SER A 8 -28.03 6.85 41.07
C SER A 8 -28.29 8.32 41.38
N PHE A 9 -28.08 9.18 40.37
CA PHE A 9 -29.09 10.19 40.01
C PHE A 9 -29.06 10.48 38.50
N LEU A 10 -29.91 9.74 37.78
CA LEU A 10 -30.57 10.18 36.55
C LEU A 10 -31.80 11.01 37.00
N LEU A 11 -32.24 11.96 36.18
CA LEU A 11 -33.36 12.92 36.38
C LEU A 11 -33.02 14.20 37.20
N PHE A 12 -32.70 15.26 36.47
CA PHE A 12 -33.25 16.60 36.74
C PHE A 12 -33.50 17.30 35.40
N ILE A 13 -34.61 16.92 34.75
CA ILE A 13 -35.29 17.72 33.74
C ILE A 13 -36.42 18.44 34.48
N LEU A 14 -36.62 19.73 34.14
CA LEU A 14 -37.77 20.58 34.50
C LEU A 14 -37.87 20.97 35.99
N PHE A 15 -37.38 22.16 36.33
CA PHE A 15 -38.06 23.21 37.11
C PHE A 15 -36.99 24.24 37.50
N LEU A 16 -37.06 25.45 36.93
CA LEU A 16 -36.77 26.74 37.58
C LEU A 16 -37.04 27.89 36.58
N THR A 17 -38.32 28.13 36.33
CA THR A 17 -38.93 29.48 36.24
C THR A 17 -39.84 29.54 37.48
N SER A 18 -39.90 30.54 38.35
CA SER A 18 -39.63 31.97 38.28
C SER A 18 -39.65 32.54 39.72
N CYS A 19 -38.88 33.60 40.00
CA CYS A 19 -39.31 34.81 40.75
C CYS A 19 -38.09 35.57 41.30
N SER A 20 -37.71 36.64 40.62
CA SER A 20 -37.60 37.97 41.24
C SER A 20 -37.74 39.00 40.13
N GLU A 21 -38.82 39.78 40.16
CA GLU A 21 -38.99 41.00 39.38
C GLU A 21 -38.11 42.14 39.92
N ASP A 22 -37.89 43.11 39.03
CA ASP A 22 -37.29 44.44 39.22
C ASP A 22 -35.77 44.52 39.39
N ASP A 23 -35.05 44.76 38.28
CA ASP A 23 -34.93 46.15 37.82
C ASP A 23 -34.58 46.26 36.31
N SER A 24 -35.18 47.27 35.72
CA SER A 24 -35.30 47.54 34.29
C SER A 24 -34.00 47.89 33.56
N ARG A 25 -33.63 47.03 32.61
CA ARG A 25 -33.00 47.37 31.30
C ARG A 25 -33.01 46.12 30.41
N ILE A 26 -34.20 45.80 29.91
CA ILE A 26 -34.38 44.86 28.81
C ILE A 26 -33.81 45.56 27.58
N PHE A 27 -32.57 45.21 27.20
CA PHE A 27 -32.21 45.25 25.79
C PHE A 27 -32.99 44.11 25.13
N GLU A 28 -33.78 44.44 24.12
CA GLU A 28 -34.49 43.47 23.29
C GLU A 28 -33.47 42.44 22.76
N GLU A 29 -33.52 41.20 23.25
CA GLU A 29 -32.89 40.08 22.56
C GLU A 29 -33.73 39.84 21.30
N GLU A 30 -33.27 40.39 20.18
CA GLU A 30 -33.75 40.03 18.85
C GLU A 30 -33.85 38.50 18.73
N ASN A 31 -34.97 38.01 18.17
CA ASN A 31 -35.28 36.60 17.90
C ASN A 31 -34.04 35.74 17.60
N GLN A 32 -33.47 35.08 18.62
CA GLN A 32 -32.33 34.18 18.43
C GLN A 32 -32.82 32.86 17.85
N GLU A 33 -32.39 32.56 16.63
CA GLU A 33 -32.69 31.31 15.96
C GLU A 33 -31.71 30.20 16.38
N TYR A 34 -32.22 28.98 16.51
CA TYR A 34 -31.44 27.80 16.88
C TYR A 34 -31.67 26.65 15.90
N LYS A 35 -30.61 25.88 15.63
CA LYS A 35 -30.66 24.68 14.80
C LYS A 35 -30.23 23.46 15.61
N ILE A 36 -30.96 22.35 15.50
CA ILE A 36 -30.57 21.08 16.13
C ILE A 36 -29.92 20.19 15.08
N VAL A 37 -28.66 19.83 15.29
CA VAL A 37 -27.90 18.90 14.44
C VAL A 37 -27.34 17.81 15.34
N ASN A 38 -27.59 16.54 15.00
CA ASN A 38 -27.14 15.37 15.78
C ASN A 38 -27.46 15.46 17.29
N ASN A 39 -28.67 15.92 17.64
CA ASN A 39 -29.14 16.14 19.03
C ASN A 39 -28.37 17.20 19.82
N ILE A 40 -27.58 18.06 19.15
CA ILE A 40 -26.92 19.23 19.75
C ILE A 40 -27.60 20.48 19.20
N GLN A 41 -27.91 21.44 20.08
CA GLN A 41 -28.50 22.73 19.73
C GLN A 41 -27.40 23.76 19.47
N TYR A 42 -27.46 24.43 18.33
CA TYR A 42 -26.53 25.47 17.90
C TYR A 42 -27.26 26.80 17.76
N LYS A 43 -26.60 27.89 18.14
CA LYS A 43 -27.08 29.25 17.87
C LYS A 43 -26.80 29.58 16.40
N VAL A 44 -27.84 29.94 15.66
CA VAL A 44 -27.69 30.37 14.27
C VAL A 44 -27.08 31.77 14.25
N VAL A 45 -26.05 31.95 13.43
CA VAL A 45 -25.39 33.24 13.21
C VAL A 45 -25.71 33.72 11.80
N SER A 46 -26.34 34.88 11.70
CA SER A 46 -26.63 35.53 10.42
C SER A 46 -25.37 36.21 9.86
N ILE A 47 -25.14 36.06 8.56
CA ILE A 47 -24.06 36.76 7.85
C ILE A 47 -24.40 38.25 7.72
N ASP A 48 -23.51 39.12 8.18
CA ASP A 48 -23.53 40.56 7.93
C ASP A 48 -22.70 40.86 6.69
N SER A 49 -23.35 41.26 5.59
CA SER A 49 -22.68 41.58 4.32
C SER A 49 -21.72 42.79 4.42
N ASN A 50 -21.79 43.59 5.49
CA ASN A 50 -20.91 44.74 5.70
C ASN A 50 -19.61 44.38 6.45
N GLN A 51 -19.48 43.16 6.94
CA GLN A 51 -18.28 42.70 7.65
C GLN A 51 -17.52 41.66 6.83
N SER A 52 -16.20 41.67 6.95
CA SER A 52 -15.36 40.62 6.36
C SER A 52 -15.78 39.24 6.86
N ILE A 53 -16.04 38.31 5.94
CA ILE A 53 -16.44 36.94 6.28
C ILE A 53 -15.40 36.21 7.14
N CYS A 54 -14.10 36.51 6.99
CA CYS A 54 -13.08 35.91 7.86
C CYS A 54 -13.23 36.38 9.30
N ASN A 55 -13.52 37.66 9.52
CA ASN A 55 -13.72 38.19 10.86
C ASN A 55 -14.98 37.60 11.48
N GLN A 56 -16.04 37.45 10.70
CA GLN A 56 -17.28 36.82 11.15
C GLN A 56 -17.05 35.36 11.58
N ILE A 57 -16.34 34.58 10.75
CA ILE A 57 -16.01 33.18 11.08
C ILE A 57 -15.07 33.09 12.29
N ALA A 58 -14.04 33.93 12.36
CA ALA A 58 -13.10 33.95 13.48
C ALA A 58 -13.77 34.33 14.81
N ASN A 59 -14.79 35.19 14.75
CA ASN A 59 -15.55 35.66 15.91
C ASN A 59 -16.70 34.73 16.31
N LEU A 60 -16.96 33.63 15.60
CA LEU A 60 -17.98 32.65 15.99
C LEU A 60 -17.75 32.21 17.44
N THR A 61 -18.82 32.23 18.22
CA THR A 61 -18.81 31.71 19.60
C THR A 61 -18.88 30.19 19.59
N ASN A 62 -18.60 29.55 20.73
CA ASN A 62 -18.86 28.10 20.86
C ASN A 62 -20.36 27.81 20.66
N ASN A 63 -20.68 26.62 20.18
CA ASN A 63 -22.07 26.20 19.88
C ASN A 63 -22.75 27.08 18.83
N SER A 64 -22.04 27.39 17.74
CA SER A 64 -22.57 28.24 16.65
C SER A 64 -22.81 27.44 15.38
N TYR A 65 -23.84 27.84 14.63
CA TYR A 65 -24.18 27.36 13.31
C TYR A 65 -24.19 28.54 12.35
N LEU A 66 -23.32 28.50 11.33
CA LEU A 66 -23.22 29.50 10.28
C LEU A 66 -23.57 28.84 8.94
N GLU A 67 -24.52 29.39 8.21
CA GLU A 67 -24.93 28.88 6.88
C GLU A 67 -24.93 30.01 5.86
N PHE A 68 -24.33 29.74 4.70
CA PHE A 68 -24.29 30.66 3.57
C PHE A 68 -25.55 30.49 2.71
N ASN A 69 -25.90 31.52 1.94
CA ASN A 69 -26.94 31.38 0.93
C ASN A 69 -26.44 30.52 -0.24
N PHE A 70 -27.34 29.75 -0.85
CA PHE A 70 -26.97 28.86 -1.95
C PHE A 70 -26.28 29.62 -3.10
N GLY A 71 -25.10 29.14 -3.50
CA GLY A 71 -24.31 29.70 -4.61
C GLY A 71 -23.76 31.11 -4.34
N GLN A 72 -23.78 31.58 -3.09
CA GLN A 72 -23.17 32.84 -2.70
C GLN A 72 -21.67 32.81 -3.05
N THR A 73 -21.17 33.90 -3.61
CA THR A 73 -19.74 34.07 -3.89
C THR A 73 -19.19 35.11 -2.94
N GLU A 74 -18.33 34.68 -2.03
CA GLU A 74 -17.63 35.57 -1.11
C GLU A 74 -16.20 35.81 -1.58
N ILE A 75 -15.85 37.08 -1.73
CA ILE A 75 -14.48 37.49 -2.01
C ILE A 75 -13.75 37.55 -0.67
N ILE A 76 -12.73 36.72 -0.52
CA ILE A 76 -11.89 36.66 0.67
C ILE A 76 -10.53 37.29 0.38
N SER A 77 -10.10 38.19 1.28
CA SER A 77 -8.76 38.81 1.28
C SER A 77 -7.99 38.57 2.59
N CYS A 78 -8.49 37.67 3.44
CA CYS A 78 -7.98 37.38 4.77
C CYS A 78 -7.87 35.88 5.03
N ASP A 79 -7.16 35.51 6.10
CA ASP A 79 -7.08 34.13 6.56
C ASP A 79 -8.26 33.88 7.51
N ILE A 80 -8.87 32.70 7.41
CA ILE A 80 -9.89 32.25 8.37
C ILE A 80 -9.17 31.52 9.51
N LEU A 81 -9.30 32.02 10.73
CA LEU A 81 -8.72 31.40 11.93
C LEU A 81 -9.82 30.97 12.90
N ILE A 82 -9.87 29.68 13.20
CA ILE A 82 -10.73 29.08 14.23
C ILE A 82 -9.80 28.55 15.33
N GLU A 83 -9.69 29.28 16.43
CA GLU A 83 -8.74 28.97 17.52
C GLU A 83 -9.45 28.84 18.87
N GLY A 84 -9.20 27.72 19.57
CA GLY A 84 -9.76 27.49 20.90
C GLY A 84 -11.28 27.37 20.92
N LYS A 85 -11.89 26.94 19.80
CA LYS A 85 -13.35 26.87 19.65
C LYS A 85 -13.88 25.45 19.76
N SER A 86 -15.16 25.35 20.08
CA SER A 86 -15.85 24.06 20.13
C SER A 86 -17.29 24.10 19.62
N ASN A 87 -17.72 22.99 19.02
CA ASN A 87 -19.07 22.79 18.52
C ASN A 87 -19.47 23.89 17.53
N ILE A 88 -18.77 23.97 16.41
CA ILE A 88 -19.09 24.92 15.34
C ILE A 88 -19.44 24.13 14.09
N ILE A 89 -20.51 24.52 13.42
CA ILE A 89 -20.84 24.06 12.08
C ILE A 89 -20.81 25.28 11.15
N ILE A 90 -20.06 25.15 10.07
CA ILE A 90 -20.01 26.11 8.98
C ILE A 90 -20.46 25.38 7.71
N ASP A 91 -21.67 25.67 7.26
CA ASP A 91 -22.25 25.14 6.03
C ASP A 91 -22.15 26.18 4.91
N GLY A 92 -21.33 25.89 3.91
CA GLY A 92 -21.16 26.72 2.73
C GLY A 92 -22.35 26.67 1.79
N ASN A 93 -23.26 25.70 1.87
CA ASN A 93 -24.42 25.58 0.99
C ASN A 93 -24.05 25.68 -0.52
N ASN A 94 -22.95 25.04 -0.92
CA ASN A 94 -22.33 25.09 -2.25
C ASN A 94 -21.81 26.48 -2.69
N SER A 95 -21.54 27.36 -1.73
CA SER A 95 -20.97 28.68 -1.98
C SER A 95 -19.52 28.62 -2.45
N TYR A 96 -19.10 29.70 -3.11
CA TYR A 96 -17.73 29.91 -3.56
C TYR A 96 -16.99 30.87 -2.63
N LEU A 97 -15.84 30.43 -2.12
CA LEU A 97 -14.85 31.28 -1.50
C LEU A 97 -13.79 31.61 -2.55
N LYS A 98 -13.80 32.84 -3.05
CA LYS A 98 -12.91 33.30 -4.09
C LYS A 98 -11.84 34.21 -3.51
N TYR A 99 -10.59 33.94 -3.82
CA TYR A 99 -9.49 34.80 -3.40
C TYR A 99 -9.15 35.86 -4.46
N GLU A 100 -9.06 37.14 -4.08
CA GLU A 100 -8.79 38.23 -5.03
C GLU A 100 -7.64 39.18 -4.64
N ASP A 101 -6.83 38.84 -3.62
CA ASP A 101 -5.67 39.67 -3.26
C ASP A 101 -4.37 39.18 -3.95
N PRO A 102 -3.90 39.83 -5.03
CA PRO A 102 -2.68 39.43 -5.73
C PRO A 102 -1.40 39.77 -4.95
N SER A 103 -1.49 40.58 -3.90
CA SER A 103 -0.33 40.95 -3.07
C SER A 103 0.02 39.86 -2.08
N ARG A 104 -0.99 39.12 -1.61
CA ARG A 104 -0.87 38.08 -0.60
C ARG A 104 -0.45 36.73 -1.19
N ILE A 105 0.06 35.91 -0.28
CA ILE A 105 0.65 34.62 -0.62
C ILE A 105 -0.46 33.59 -0.90
N GLY A 106 -1.72 33.81 -0.48
CA GLY A 106 -2.91 33.06 -0.89
C GLY A 106 -3.92 32.88 0.24
N PHE A 107 -4.99 32.11 0.01
CA PHE A 107 -6.04 31.84 0.99
C PHE A 107 -5.62 30.80 2.03
N LYS A 108 -6.07 30.94 3.28
CA LYS A 108 -5.79 29.98 4.35
C LYS A 108 -6.99 29.81 5.28
N ILE A 109 -7.37 28.56 5.53
CA ILE A 109 -8.24 28.18 6.66
C ILE A 109 -7.35 27.51 7.69
N LYS A 110 -7.33 28.01 8.93
CA LYS A 110 -6.54 27.46 10.01
C LYS A 110 -7.43 27.14 11.21
N VAL A 111 -7.44 25.88 11.62
CA VAL A 111 -8.12 25.39 12.82
C VAL A 111 -7.05 24.96 13.82
N ILE A 112 -7.03 25.56 15.01
CA ILE A 112 -6.02 25.29 16.04
C ILE A 112 -6.70 25.03 17.38
N ASN A 113 -6.23 24.03 18.12
CA ASN A 113 -6.67 23.75 19.49
C ASN A 113 -8.21 23.75 19.63
N SER A 114 -8.90 23.22 18.62
CA SER A 114 -10.36 23.26 18.53
C SER A 114 -10.94 21.85 18.48
N GLN A 115 -12.23 21.72 18.79
CA GLN A 115 -12.91 20.43 18.82
C GLN A 115 -14.34 20.48 18.26
N ASN A 116 -14.81 19.39 17.64
CA ASN A 116 -16.17 19.29 17.09
C ASN A 116 -16.48 20.43 16.11
N ILE A 117 -15.60 20.63 15.12
CA ILE A 117 -15.78 21.63 14.07
C ILE A 117 -16.15 20.90 12.79
N VAL A 118 -17.26 21.27 12.18
CA VAL A 118 -17.69 20.77 10.86
C VAL A 118 -17.63 21.93 9.89
N VAL A 119 -16.92 21.73 8.78
CA VAL A 119 -16.87 22.65 7.64
C VAL A 119 -17.34 21.88 6.42
N GLU A 120 -18.43 22.32 5.80
CA GLU A 120 -19.03 21.56 4.72
C GLU A 120 -19.54 22.39 3.54
N ASN A 121 -19.69 21.74 2.39
CA ASN A 121 -20.33 22.28 1.18
C ASN A 121 -19.70 23.59 0.67
N PHE A 122 -18.37 23.65 0.60
CA PHE A 122 -17.62 24.80 0.08
C PHE A 122 -16.94 24.50 -1.25
N ASN A 123 -16.88 25.50 -2.12
CA ASN A 123 -15.98 25.51 -3.27
C ASN A 123 -14.94 26.63 -3.06
N ILE A 124 -13.66 26.27 -3.00
CA ILE A 124 -12.55 27.21 -2.83
C ILE A 124 -11.90 27.42 -4.19
N ASP A 125 -11.94 28.66 -4.67
CA ASP A 125 -11.25 29.11 -5.87
C ASP A 125 -9.96 29.85 -5.48
N ASN A 126 -8.83 29.17 -5.70
CA ASN A 126 -7.49 29.69 -5.42
C ASN A 126 -6.86 30.42 -6.62
N ASN A 127 -7.62 30.74 -7.67
CA ASN A 127 -7.12 31.54 -8.79
C ASN A 127 -6.53 32.89 -8.32
N ASN A 128 -5.51 33.39 -9.02
CA ASN A 128 -4.83 34.67 -8.74
C ASN A 128 -4.04 34.77 -7.42
N THR A 129 -3.75 33.66 -6.75
CA THR A 129 -2.82 33.62 -5.61
C THR A 129 -1.36 33.53 -6.08
N LYS A 130 -0.40 34.14 -5.35
CA LYS A 130 1.03 33.97 -5.66
C LYS A 130 1.49 32.54 -5.31
N PRO A 131 2.26 31.86 -6.16
CA PRO A 131 2.91 30.60 -5.78
C PRO A 131 3.89 30.84 -4.63
N HIS A 132 3.96 29.91 -3.66
CA HIS A 132 4.95 29.96 -2.58
C HIS A 132 5.57 28.58 -2.35
N TYR A 133 6.90 28.55 -2.35
CA TYR A 133 7.66 27.30 -2.25
C TYR A 133 8.07 27.04 -0.80
N ILE A 134 7.44 26.07 -0.13
CA ILE A 134 8.04 25.43 1.06
C ILE A 134 7.65 23.95 1.07
N LEU A 135 8.62 23.07 0.81
CA LEU A 135 8.52 21.60 0.96
C LEU A 135 8.53 21.15 2.43
N ASP A 136 8.67 22.08 3.37
CA ASP A 136 8.65 21.78 4.80
C ASP A 136 7.21 21.85 5.35
N PRO A 137 6.58 20.72 5.66
CA PRO A 137 5.22 20.67 6.21
C PRO A 137 5.14 21.14 7.66
N THR A 138 6.29 21.36 8.33
CA THR A 138 6.32 21.99 9.65
C THR A 138 6.18 23.51 9.57
N ASN A 139 6.38 24.09 8.38
CA ASN A 139 6.16 25.50 8.13
C ASN A 139 4.65 25.78 7.94
N THR A 140 4.09 26.53 8.89
CA THR A 140 2.67 26.92 8.88
C THR A 140 2.42 28.24 8.12
N SER A 141 3.41 28.81 7.45
CA SER A 141 3.24 30.07 6.68
C SER A 141 2.86 29.84 5.22
N VAL A 142 2.40 28.63 4.87
CA VAL A 142 2.08 28.25 3.49
C VAL A 142 0.62 28.59 3.17
N SER A 143 0.40 29.15 1.99
CA SER A 143 -0.90 29.56 1.46
C SER A 143 -1.56 28.48 0.62
N GLY A 144 -2.84 28.69 0.25
CA GLY A 144 -3.64 27.74 -0.54
C GLY A 144 -3.96 26.45 0.23
N ARG A 145 -3.85 26.51 1.56
CA ARG A 145 -3.87 25.36 2.45
C ARG A 145 -4.97 25.48 3.50
N ILE A 146 -5.67 24.39 3.74
CA ILE A 146 -6.45 24.17 4.95
C ILE A 146 -5.54 23.48 5.96
N GLU A 147 -5.29 24.13 7.10
CA GLU A 147 -4.44 23.60 8.17
C GLU A 147 -5.27 23.32 9.42
N VAL A 148 -5.16 22.10 9.94
CA VAL A 148 -5.69 21.70 11.23
C VAL A 148 -4.53 21.29 12.12
N ILE A 149 -4.41 21.92 13.29
CA ILE A 149 -3.27 21.74 14.19
C ILE A 149 -3.80 21.43 15.59
N GLU A 150 -3.30 20.35 16.19
CA GLU A 150 -3.55 20.01 17.61
C GLU A 150 -5.05 20.06 17.96
N SER A 151 -5.89 19.58 17.05
CA SER A 151 -7.35 19.65 17.15
C SER A 151 -7.97 18.26 17.08
N SER A 152 -9.22 18.11 17.52
CA SER A 152 -9.90 16.81 17.53
C SER A 152 -11.32 16.89 16.98
N SER A 153 -11.85 15.79 16.42
CA SER A 153 -13.22 15.74 15.90
C SER A 153 -13.51 16.87 14.89
N ILE A 154 -12.59 17.08 13.96
CA ILE A 154 -12.71 18.05 12.87
C ILE A 154 -13.17 17.34 11.62
N GLU A 155 -14.18 17.87 10.95
CA GLU A 155 -14.73 17.30 9.73
C GLU A 155 -14.70 18.32 8.59
N PHE A 156 -14.08 17.94 7.48
CA PHE A 156 -14.25 18.59 6.19
C PHE A 156 -15.09 17.68 5.29
N ASN A 157 -16.27 18.15 4.88
CA ASN A 157 -17.21 17.38 4.08
C ASN A 157 -17.60 18.15 2.81
N SER A 158 -17.30 17.61 1.62
CA SER A 158 -17.62 18.30 0.35
C SER A 158 -16.99 19.70 0.26
N VAL A 159 -15.74 19.82 0.69
CA VAL A 159 -14.94 21.04 0.55
C VAL A 159 -14.00 20.87 -0.63
N ASN A 160 -14.37 21.48 -1.75
CA ASN A 160 -13.66 21.33 -3.02
C ASN A 160 -12.61 22.43 -3.17
N LEU A 161 -11.38 22.05 -3.52
CA LEU A 161 -10.31 22.99 -3.83
C LEU A 161 -9.99 22.89 -5.33
N ASN A 162 -10.31 23.94 -6.07
CA ASN A 162 -10.08 23.99 -7.51
C ASN A 162 -8.63 24.36 -7.83
N LYS A 163 -8.16 23.88 -8.99
CA LYS A 163 -6.80 24.13 -9.49
C LYS A 163 -6.49 25.63 -9.55
N GLN A 164 -5.38 26.02 -8.93
CA GLN A 164 -4.79 27.35 -9.09
C GLN A 164 -4.28 27.52 -10.52
N GLN A 165 -4.86 28.43 -11.31
CA GLN A 165 -4.32 28.79 -12.62
C GLN A 165 -3.02 29.61 -12.47
N VAL A 166 -1.93 29.09 -13.03
CA VAL A 166 -0.60 29.74 -12.99
C VAL A 166 -0.56 30.93 -13.95
N PHE A 167 -0.25 32.13 -13.44
CA PHE A 167 0.19 33.27 -14.25
C PHE A 167 1.69 33.51 -14.03
N GLY A 168 2.52 33.21 -15.04
CA GLY A 168 3.96 33.48 -15.02
C GLY A 168 4.83 32.32 -14.50
N SER A 169 5.94 32.08 -15.17
CA SER A 169 6.78 30.88 -15.06
C SER A 169 7.59 30.75 -13.76
N SER A 170 7.76 29.49 -13.31
CA SER A 170 8.87 28.88 -12.51
C SER A 170 8.60 28.44 -11.07
N HIS A 171 7.45 28.71 -10.46
CA HIS A 171 7.21 28.41 -9.03
C HIS A 171 5.87 27.73 -8.76
N GLY A 172 5.86 26.78 -7.81
CA GLY A 172 4.78 25.82 -7.63
C GLY A 172 3.54 26.28 -6.85
N THR A 173 2.43 25.59 -7.07
CA THR A 173 1.11 25.74 -6.44
C THR A 173 0.97 24.86 -5.19
N VAL A 174 0.28 25.37 -4.17
CA VAL A 174 -0.07 24.61 -2.97
C VAL A 174 -1.59 24.57 -2.87
N THR A 175 -2.18 23.41 -3.17
CA THR A 175 -3.58 23.11 -2.89
C THR A 175 -3.60 21.91 -1.94
N GLN A 176 -3.76 22.14 -0.64
CA GLN A 176 -3.55 21.08 0.36
C GLN A 176 -4.51 21.16 1.55
N ILE A 177 -4.94 20.00 2.06
CA ILE A 177 -5.51 19.84 3.41
C ILE A 177 -4.47 19.14 4.28
N LEU A 178 -3.97 19.85 5.30
CA LEU A 178 -2.96 19.38 6.24
C LEU A 178 -3.57 19.21 7.63
N PHE A 179 -3.54 17.98 8.13
CA PHE A 179 -3.84 17.67 9.53
C PHE A 179 -2.54 17.37 10.26
N LYS A 180 -2.15 18.23 11.18
CA LYS A 180 -0.96 18.09 12.02
C LYS A 180 -1.36 17.81 13.46
N GLU A 181 -0.95 16.67 14.00
CA GLU A 181 -1.31 16.22 15.36
C GLU A 181 -2.80 16.29 15.65
N THR A 182 -3.59 16.00 14.63
CA THR A 182 -5.05 16.04 14.70
C THR A 182 -5.57 14.65 15.04
N THR A 183 -6.64 14.55 15.85
CA THR A 183 -7.20 13.26 16.23
C THR A 183 -8.69 13.11 15.93
N ASP A 184 -9.13 11.89 15.62
CA ASP A 184 -10.57 11.54 15.51
C ASP A 184 -11.33 12.40 14.49
N SER A 185 -10.63 12.82 13.43
CA SER A 185 -11.11 13.78 12.43
C SER A 185 -11.34 13.13 11.07
N SER A 186 -12.09 13.78 10.19
CA SER A 186 -12.36 13.24 8.85
C SER A 186 -12.27 14.27 7.72
N ILE A 187 -11.88 13.77 6.55
CA ILE A 187 -11.91 14.48 5.27
C ILE A 187 -12.69 13.60 4.31
N LYS A 188 -13.87 14.05 3.91
CA LYS A 188 -14.79 13.24 3.11
C LYS A 188 -15.48 13.99 1.98
N ASN A 189 -15.74 13.28 0.89
CA ASN A 189 -16.47 13.79 -0.28
C ASN A 189 -15.83 15.04 -0.92
N CYS A 190 -14.54 15.30 -0.68
CA CYS A 190 -13.86 16.46 -1.22
C CYS A 190 -13.32 16.19 -2.64
N LYS A 191 -13.30 17.22 -3.47
CA LYS A 191 -12.63 17.23 -4.77
C LYS A 191 -11.42 18.17 -4.73
N MET A 192 -10.24 17.68 -5.08
CA MET A 192 -9.03 18.51 -5.15
C MET A 192 -8.31 18.31 -6.48
N GLU A 193 -7.91 19.42 -7.10
CA GLU A 193 -7.20 19.42 -8.37
C GLU A 193 -5.88 20.18 -8.27
N TYR A 194 -4.79 19.50 -8.61
CA TYR A 194 -3.42 20.00 -8.78
C TYR A 194 -2.77 20.62 -7.54
N ALA A 195 -1.65 20.01 -7.12
CA ALA A 195 -0.72 20.58 -6.16
C ALA A 195 0.70 20.09 -6.44
N ASP A 196 1.70 20.94 -6.21
CA ASP A 196 3.10 20.51 -6.29
C ASP A 196 3.56 19.75 -5.02
N GLY A 197 2.69 19.64 -4.01
CA GLY A 197 2.85 18.81 -2.81
C GLY A 197 1.77 17.74 -2.66
N GLU A 198 1.59 17.21 -1.45
CA GLU A 198 0.51 16.27 -1.13
C GLU A 198 -0.85 16.98 -1.13
N LEU A 199 -1.88 16.43 -1.76
CA LEU A 199 -3.23 17.03 -1.71
C LEU A 199 -3.84 16.90 -0.31
N ILE A 200 -3.76 15.71 0.28
CA ILE A 200 -4.14 15.47 1.68
C ILE A 200 -2.92 14.97 2.45
N TYR A 201 -2.58 15.63 3.55
CA TYR A 201 -1.42 15.26 4.37
C TYR A 201 -1.80 15.12 5.85
N LEU A 202 -1.59 13.92 6.40
CA LEU A 202 -1.73 13.60 7.81
C LEU A 202 -0.36 13.52 8.50
N LEU A 203 0.05 14.58 9.18
CA LEU A 203 1.33 14.68 9.88
C LEU A 203 1.18 14.41 11.38
N ALA A 204 1.66 13.25 11.84
CA ALA A 204 1.53 12.74 13.21
C ALA A 204 0.08 12.73 13.76
N SER A 205 -0.90 12.64 12.86
CA SER A 205 -2.32 12.61 13.17
C SER A 205 -2.80 11.18 13.49
N LYS A 206 -3.90 11.04 14.21
CA LYS A 206 -4.35 9.74 14.75
C LYS A 206 -5.85 9.53 14.59
N ASN A 207 -6.27 8.29 14.34
CA ASN A 207 -7.69 7.92 14.18
C ASN A 207 -8.42 8.75 13.12
N CYS A 208 -7.72 9.29 12.11
CA CYS A 208 -8.35 10.08 11.07
C CYS A 208 -8.93 9.21 9.95
N LEU A 209 -10.03 9.65 9.36
CA LEU A 209 -10.68 9.00 8.21
C LEU A 209 -10.61 9.90 6.96
N VAL A 210 -9.98 9.42 5.91
CA VAL A 210 -9.96 10.06 4.59
C VAL A 210 -10.79 9.19 3.64
N THR A 211 -11.97 9.64 3.24
CA THR A 211 -12.92 8.79 2.49
C THR A 211 -13.69 9.47 1.37
N ASN A 212 -14.00 8.74 0.30
CA ASN A 212 -14.83 9.21 -0.81
C ASN A 212 -14.34 10.51 -1.47
N ASN A 213 -13.02 10.77 -1.46
CA ASN A 213 -12.46 11.97 -2.09
C ASN A 213 -12.06 11.68 -3.55
N PHE A 214 -12.07 12.72 -4.38
CA PHE A 214 -11.50 12.71 -5.74
C PHE A 214 -10.27 13.63 -5.78
N LEU A 215 -9.10 13.07 -6.06
CA LEU A 215 -7.81 13.75 -5.96
C LEU A 215 -7.05 13.61 -7.29
N ASN A 216 -6.71 14.73 -7.93
CA ASN A 216 -6.06 14.75 -9.24
C ASN A 216 -4.79 15.59 -9.23
N GLU A 217 -3.69 15.08 -9.81
CA GLU A 217 -2.42 15.79 -10.04
C GLU A 217 -1.68 16.29 -8.77
N GLY A 218 -1.50 15.46 -7.75
CA GLY A 218 -0.64 15.76 -6.58
C GLY A 218 0.78 15.19 -6.67
N THR A 219 1.71 15.65 -5.82
CA THR A 219 2.96 14.91 -5.56
C THR A 219 2.63 13.54 -4.97
N SER A 220 1.78 13.53 -3.94
CA SER A 220 0.90 12.41 -3.62
C SER A 220 -0.54 12.88 -3.50
N GLY A 221 -1.51 12.03 -3.84
CA GLY A 221 -2.90 12.33 -3.52
C GLY A 221 -3.09 12.38 -2.01
N ILE A 222 -2.64 11.33 -1.31
CA ILE A 222 -2.76 11.20 0.13
C ILE A 222 -1.42 10.78 0.71
N ALA A 223 -0.97 11.44 1.77
CA ALA A 223 0.20 11.01 2.51
C ALA A 223 -0.03 11.03 4.02
N THR A 224 0.68 10.13 4.70
CA THR A 224 0.83 10.16 6.15
C THR A 224 2.30 10.18 6.53
N ALA A 225 2.64 10.84 7.64
CA ALA A 225 4.01 10.93 8.13
C ALA A 225 4.09 11.10 9.64
N GLY A 226 5.23 10.73 10.22
CA GLY A 226 5.67 11.19 11.54
C GLY A 226 6.65 12.36 11.40
N TYR A 227 7.11 12.89 12.53
CA TYR A 227 8.22 13.85 12.56
C TYR A 227 8.90 13.87 13.94
N ASN A 228 10.12 14.39 14.01
CA ASN A 228 10.81 14.60 15.28
C ASN A 228 10.66 16.07 15.72
N GLN A 229 10.24 16.28 16.97
CA GLN A 229 10.22 17.60 17.59
C GLN A 229 10.98 17.55 18.91
N SER A 230 12.06 18.31 19.02
CA SER A 230 12.85 18.43 20.25
C SER A 230 13.32 17.08 20.81
N GLY A 231 13.68 16.14 19.94
CA GLY A 231 14.13 14.79 20.31
C GLY A 231 12.99 13.80 20.59
N VAL A 232 11.72 14.23 20.51
CA VAL A 232 10.55 13.37 20.66
C VAL A 232 10.01 12.99 19.28
N ASN A 233 9.96 11.69 18.99
CA ASN A 233 9.34 11.19 17.77
C ASN A 233 7.82 11.22 17.90
N LYS A 234 7.16 12.01 17.07
CA LYS A 234 5.70 12.03 16.90
C LYS A 234 5.33 11.16 15.70
N ILE A 235 4.32 10.32 15.88
CA ILE A 235 4.00 9.24 14.94
C ILE A 235 2.49 9.23 14.68
N GLY A 236 2.10 9.04 13.42
CA GLY A 236 0.72 8.77 13.05
C GLY A 236 0.28 7.36 13.46
N TYR A 237 -1.02 7.20 13.75
CA TYR A 237 -1.57 5.95 14.29
C TYR A 237 -3.03 5.75 13.90
N ASN A 238 -3.38 4.54 13.42
CA ASN A 238 -4.77 4.10 13.18
C ASN A 238 -5.55 5.02 12.21
N ASN A 239 -4.87 5.63 11.25
CA ASN A 239 -5.51 6.39 10.19
C ASN A 239 -6.06 5.44 9.13
N LYS A 240 -7.21 5.81 8.55
CA LYS A 240 -7.96 5.02 7.57
C LYS A 240 -8.13 5.82 6.28
N ILE A 241 -7.71 5.23 5.17
CA ILE A 241 -7.78 5.82 3.83
C ILE A 241 -8.64 4.89 2.97
N ILE A 242 -9.90 5.25 2.78
CA ILE A 242 -10.94 4.34 2.30
C ILE A 242 -11.67 4.93 1.09
N SER A 243 -11.92 4.15 0.04
CA SER A 243 -12.84 4.54 -1.04
C SER A 243 -12.52 5.87 -1.75
N ASN A 244 -11.25 6.26 -1.82
CA ASN A 244 -10.83 7.46 -2.56
C ASN A 244 -10.53 7.13 -4.02
N THR A 245 -10.75 8.10 -4.91
CA THR A 245 -10.26 8.09 -6.29
C THR A 245 -9.05 9.00 -6.39
N VAL A 246 -7.89 8.44 -6.73
CA VAL A 246 -6.64 9.22 -6.88
C VAL A 246 -6.09 9.03 -8.28
N VAL A 247 -5.87 10.13 -8.99
CA VAL A 247 -5.41 10.13 -10.38
C VAL A 247 -4.19 11.03 -10.61
N ASN A 248 -3.32 10.62 -11.54
CA ASN A 248 -2.17 11.39 -12.05
C ASN A 248 -1.17 11.92 -11.01
N SER A 249 -0.82 11.15 -9.98
CA SER A 249 0.13 11.58 -8.94
C SER A 249 1.60 11.33 -9.31
N SER A 250 2.53 12.24 -8.96
CA SER A 250 3.90 12.21 -9.50
C SER A 250 4.91 11.33 -8.74
N THR A 251 4.79 11.17 -7.41
CA THR A 251 5.79 10.42 -6.59
C THR A 251 5.27 9.13 -5.96
N ALA A 252 4.01 9.11 -5.53
CA ALA A 252 3.16 7.97 -5.19
C ALA A 252 1.71 8.46 -5.16
N PHE A 253 0.70 7.61 -5.35
CA PHE A 253 -0.70 8.08 -5.26
C PHE A 253 -1.14 8.15 -3.80
N ILE A 254 -0.79 7.13 -3.01
CA ILE A 254 -0.99 7.06 -1.57
C ILE A 254 0.32 6.68 -0.88
N THR A 255 0.76 7.45 0.10
CA THR A 255 1.96 7.18 0.91
C THR A 255 1.58 6.96 2.37
N ILE A 256 2.00 5.84 2.95
CA ILE A 256 1.69 5.44 4.33
C ILE A 256 2.94 5.26 5.16
N ASN A 257 3.01 6.02 6.26
CA ASN A 257 4.08 5.92 7.26
C ASN A 257 3.54 5.76 8.70
N ASP A 258 2.27 5.39 8.84
CA ASP A 258 1.59 5.25 10.13
C ASP A 258 1.61 3.83 10.67
N ARG A 259 1.47 3.71 11.99
CA ARG A 259 1.19 2.43 12.65
C ARG A 259 -0.29 2.09 12.56
N ASN A 260 -0.62 0.81 12.39
CA ASN A 260 -2.00 0.31 12.34
C ASN A 260 -2.85 0.99 11.25
N ALA A 261 -2.23 1.38 10.13
CA ALA A 261 -2.94 2.04 9.03
C ALA A 261 -3.83 1.06 8.25
N LEU A 262 -4.97 1.54 7.76
CA LEU A 262 -5.84 0.81 6.83
C LEU A 262 -5.96 1.59 5.52
N VAL A 263 -5.59 0.96 4.40
CA VAL A 263 -5.80 1.48 3.05
C VAL A 263 -6.72 0.51 2.31
N GLU A 264 -7.98 0.90 2.09
CA GLU A 264 -9.00 -0.02 1.59
C GLU A 264 -9.90 0.57 0.49
N GLY A 265 -10.18 -0.22 -0.55
CA GLY A 265 -11.23 0.13 -1.52
C GLY A 265 -10.93 1.36 -2.38
N ASN A 266 -9.66 1.81 -2.45
CA ASN A 266 -9.30 2.98 -3.24
C ASN A 266 -9.16 2.62 -4.73
N TYR A 267 -9.51 3.56 -5.60
CA TYR A 267 -9.33 3.48 -7.05
C TYR A 267 -8.19 4.40 -7.48
N ILE A 268 -7.11 3.79 -7.99
CA ILE A 268 -5.88 4.48 -8.39
C ILE A 268 -5.67 4.27 -9.89
N TYR A 269 -5.55 5.36 -10.63
CA TYR A 269 -5.40 5.30 -12.09
C TYR A 269 -4.52 6.44 -12.61
N ASN A 270 -3.64 6.14 -13.56
CA ASN A 270 -2.95 7.16 -14.33
C ASN A 270 -3.61 7.27 -15.71
N ASP A 271 -4.08 8.45 -16.09
CA ASP A 271 -4.66 8.71 -17.42
C ASP A 271 -3.69 9.43 -18.36
N ASP A 272 -2.55 9.88 -17.84
CA ASP A 272 -1.54 10.65 -18.56
C ASP A 272 -0.23 9.87 -18.67
N ASP A 273 -0.10 9.08 -19.75
CA ASP A 273 1.09 8.28 -20.04
C ASP A 273 2.35 9.13 -20.34
N SER A 274 2.21 10.45 -20.46
CA SER A 274 3.34 11.38 -20.66
C SER A 274 4.00 11.80 -19.34
N LYS A 275 3.29 11.66 -18.21
CA LYS A 275 3.78 12.08 -16.90
C LYS A 275 4.52 10.95 -16.21
N LYS A 276 5.69 11.28 -15.65
CA LYS A 276 6.36 10.39 -14.71
C LYS A 276 5.56 10.34 -13.42
N HIS A 277 5.18 9.14 -12.99
CA HIS A 277 4.41 8.92 -11.79
C HIS A 277 5.08 7.88 -10.89
N GLY A 278 4.68 7.86 -9.62
CA GLY A 278 5.13 6.92 -8.61
C GLY A 278 4.47 5.55 -8.64
N PRO A 279 4.71 4.71 -7.60
CA PRO A 279 3.85 3.57 -7.33
C PRO A 279 2.45 4.01 -6.91
N GLY A 280 1.47 3.13 -7.07
CA GLY A 280 0.10 3.41 -6.63
C GLY A 280 0.05 3.63 -5.11
N ILE A 281 0.43 2.62 -4.34
CA ILE A 281 0.50 2.70 -2.88
C ILE A 281 1.94 2.46 -2.44
N ARG A 282 2.47 3.34 -1.58
CA ARG A 282 3.80 3.23 -0.98
C ARG A 282 3.70 3.09 0.53
N PHE A 283 4.32 2.06 1.09
CA PHE A 283 4.57 1.91 2.52
C PHE A 283 6.04 2.21 2.82
N GLY A 284 6.30 3.18 3.70
CA GLY A 284 7.67 3.61 4.02
C GLY A 284 8.32 4.50 2.95
N HIS A 285 9.16 5.45 3.39
CA HIS A 285 9.92 6.38 2.54
C HIS A 285 11.09 6.96 3.35
N GLU A 286 12.30 7.14 2.79
CA GLU A 286 13.50 7.84 3.33
C GLU A 286 13.77 7.86 4.88
N GLN A 287 14.80 8.60 5.34
CA GLN A 287 15.31 8.56 6.73
C GLN A 287 14.32 9.06 7.80
N GLU A 288 13.28 9.81 7.40
CA GLU A 288 12.40 10.55 8.32
C GLU A 288 11.08 9.81 8.65
N TYR A 289 10.84 8.60 8.11
CA TYR A 289 9.51 7.97 8.14
C TYR A 289 9.51 6.53 8.70
N LEU A 290 10.32 6.31 9.73
CA LEU A 290 10.67 5.01 10.31
C LEU A 290 9.55 4.31 11.12
N HIS A 291 8.27 4.40 10.78
CA HIS A 291 7.22 3.88 11.67
C HIS A 291 6.02 3.15 11.06
N ALA A 292 5.92 2.97 9.73
CA ALA A 292 4.83 2.15 9.21
C ALA A 292 4.92 0.70 9.71
N SER A 293 3.97 0.25 10.53
CA SER A 293 3.92 -1.12 11.07
C SER A 293 2.48 -1.55 11.25
N ASN A 294 2.20 -2.85 11.13
CA ASN A 294 0.86 -3.43 11.31
C ASN A 294 -0.18 -2.80 10.36
N ALA A 295 0.23 -2.49 9.13
CA ALA A 295 -0.64 -1.88 8.15
C ALA A 295 -1.39 -2.93 7.33
N SER A 296 -2.56 -2.55 6.81
CA SER A 296 -3.37 -3.37 5.92
C SER A 296 -3.69 -2.62 4.63
N CYS A 297 -3.44 -3.26 3.49
CA CYS A 297 -3.73 -2.79 2.14
C CYS A 297 -4.71 -3.75 1.49
N LYS A 298 -6.00 -3.39 1.47
CA LYS A 298 -7.09 -4.32 1.11
C LYS A 298 -7.96 -3.83 -0.03
N ASN A 299 -8.36 -4.72 -0.93
CA ASN A 299 -9.46 -4.46 -1.87
C ASN A 299 -9.27 -3.19 -2.74
N ASN A 300 -8.03 -2.77 -3.02
CA ASN A 300 -7.77 -1.59 -3.85
C ASN A 300 -7.68 -1.99 -5.33
N ILE A 301 -8.05 -1.08 -6.22
CA ILE A 301 -7.92 -1.23 -7.68
C ILE A 301 -6.85 -0.25 -8.16
N ILE A 302 -5.78 -0.77 -8.77
CA ILE A 302 -4.63 0.02 -9.24
C ILE A 302 -4.40 -0.28 -10.72
N LYS A 303 -4.55 0.75 -11.56
CA LYS A 303 -4.60 0.58 -13.02
C LYS A 303 -3.70 1.56 -13.77
N ASN A 304 -3.15 1.09 -14.89
CA ASN A 304 -2.42 1.88 -15.88
C ASN A 304 -1.18 2.63 -15.35
N LEU A 305 -0.46 2.07 -14.37
CA LEU A 305 0.77 2.68 -13.88
C LEU A 305 1.95 2.29 -14.79
N LYS A 306 2.10 2.99 -15.92
CA LYS A 306 3.15 2.75 -16.93
C LYS A 306 3.86 4.05 -17.30
N TYR A 307 5.19 3.98 -17.35
CA TYR A 307 6.00 5.08 -17.87
C TYR A 307 6.83 4.62 -19.09
N PRO A 308 6.48 5.03 -20.32
CA PRO A 308 7.04 4.46 -21.54
C PRO A 308 8.54 4.75 -21.75
N ASN A 309 9.10 5.81 -21.14
CA ASN A 309 10.45 6.28 -21.45
C ASN A 309 11.31 6.50 -20.19
N GLY A 310 11.95 5.45 -19.66
CA GLY A 310 13.03 5.61 -18.67
C GLY A 310 13.39 4.36 -17.86
N ASN A 311 14.46 4.47 -17.05
CA ASN A 311 14.87 3.45 -16.08
C ASN A 311 13.98 3.39 -14.83
N TYR A 312 12.95 4.25 -14.74
CA TYR A 312 12.03 4.33 -13.62
C TYR A 312 10.86 3.37 -13.84
N ASN A 313 10.57 2.53 -12.85
CA ASN A 313 9.58 1.46 -12.97
C ASN A 313 8.54 1.57 -11.85
N PRO A 314 7.47 2.36 -12.03
CA PRO A 314 6.28 2.31 -11.18
C PRO A 314 5.78 0.89 -10.98
N VAL A 315 5.27 0.63 -9.79
CA VAL A 315 4.64 -0.63 -9.40
C VAL A 315 3.29 -0.32 -8.77
N GLY A 316 2.36 -1.29 -8.75
CA GLY A 316 1.10 -1.10 -8.05
C GLY A 316 1.31 -0.78 -6.57
N ILE A 317 2.02 -1.66 -5.86
CA ILE A 317 2.31 -1.49 -4.43
C ILE A 317 3.83 -1.56 -4.21
N LYS A 318 4.38 -0.56 -3.53
CA LYS A 318 5.79 -0.50 -3.14
C LYS A 318 5.93 -0.48 -1.62
N VAL A 319 6.85 -1.26 -1.11
CA VAL A 319 7.18 -1.33 0.31
C VAL A 319 8.66 -1.01 0.46
N ASP A 320 8.99 0.12 1.07
CA ASP A 320 10.35 0.62 1.24
C ASP A 320 10.64 0.86 2.73
N TYR A 321 11.14 -0.16 3.41
CA TYR A 321 11.50 -0.05 4.82
C TYR A 321 13.02 0.10 4.98
N THR A 322 13.46 1.29 5.34
CA THR A 322 14.86 1.52 5.75
C THR A 322 14.97 1.19 7.24
N GLN A 323 15.75 0.19 7.63
CA GLN A 323 16.14 0.05 9.05
C GLN A 323 17.40 0.88 9.27
N THR A 324 17.32 1.88 10.16
CA THR A 324 18.52 2.48 10.73
C THR A 324 19.00 1.64 11.91
N SER A 325 20.29 1.70 12.24
CA SER A 325 20.90 1.02 13.40
C SER A 325 20.25 1.40 14.74
N GLU A 326 19.55 2.54 14.79
CA GLU A 326 18.84 3.06 15.95
C GLU A 326 17.36 2.61 16.00
N SER A 327 16.83 2.10 14.88
CA SER A 327 15.44 1.66 14.79
C SER A 327 15.28 0.30 15.51
N LYS A 328 14.92 0.36 16.80
CA LYS A 328 14.31 -0.78 17.52
C LYS A 328 12.88 -1.06 17.01
N GLN A 329 12.66 -1.03 15.69
CA GLN A 329 11.38 -1.42 15.12
C GLN A 329 11.16 -2.91 15.41
N ILE A 330 10.13 -3.17 16.22
CA ILE A 330 9.64 -4.51 16.51
C ILE A 330 8.66 -4.82 15.36
N PHE A 331 9.08 -5.70 14.45
CA PHE A 331 8.31 -6.38 13.40
C PHE A 331 7.22 -5.55 12.68
N THR A 332 7.43 -5.27 11.40
CA THR A 332 6.35 -4.76 10.54
C THR A 332 5.51 -5.93 10.04
N ASP A 333 4.30 -6.08 10.59
CA ASP A 333 3.27 -6.93 9.99
C ASP A 333 2.59 -6.13 8.86
N LEU A 334 2.57 -6.66 7.65
CA LEU A 334 1.88 -6.05 6.51
C LEU A 334 0.98 -7.08 5.83
N ILE A 335 -0.30 -6.73 5.69
CA ILE A 335 -1.28 -7.53 4.96
C ILE A 335 -1.59 -6.82 3.64
N ILE A 336 -1.34 -7.49 2.52
CA ILE A 336 -1.74 -7.08 1.17
C ILE A 336 -2.75 -8.10 0.66
N GLU A 337 -4.03 -7.73 0.68
CA GLU A 337 -5.14 -8.67 0.47
C GLU A 337 -6.16 -8.17 -0.56
N GLY A 338 -6.61 -9.02 -1.47
CA GLY A 338 -7.78 -8.69 -2.31
C GLY A 338 -7.57 -7.56 -3.33
N ASN A 339 -6.33 -7.14 -3.60
CA ASN A 339 -6.08 -6.02 -4.52
C ASN A 339 -6.06 -6.47 -5.97
N GLU A 340 -6.56 -5.61 -6.87
CA GLU A 340 -6.53 -5.77 -8.32
C GLU A 340 -5.49 -4.81 -8.91
N ILE A 341 -4.40 -5.33 -9.47
CA ILE A 341 -3.32 -4.54 -10.09
C ILE A 341 -3.23 -4.91 -11.57
N ILE A 342 -3.63 -4.00 -12.46
CA ILE A 342 -3.76 -4.28 -13.89
C ILE A 342 -3.03 -3.24 -14.73
N ASN A 343 -2.33 -3.73 -15.76
CA ASN A 343 -1.70 -2.86 -16.76
C ASN A 343 -0.67 -1.91 -16.13
N CYS A 344 0.06 -2.38 -15.13
CA CYS A 344 1.13 -1.63 -14.46
C CYS A 344 2.51 -2.14 -14.91
N GLN A 345 3.59 -1.38 -14.71
CA GLN A 345 4.93 -1.89 -15.02
C GLN A 345 5.36 -3.04 -14.10
N GLY A 346 4.97 -3.02 -12.83
CA GLY A 346 5.10 -4.16 -11.91
C GLY A 346 3.93 -4.22 -10.92
N GLY A 347 3.78 -5.36 -10.26
CA GLY A 347 2.70 -5.57 -9.29
C GLY A 347 3.07 -5.07 -7.89
N ILE A 348 3.59 -5.97 -7.05
CA ILE A 348 4.05 -5.69 -5.69
C ILE A 348 5.57 -5.74 -5.66
N LYS A 349 6.22 -4.71 -5.11
CA LYS A 349 7.66 -4.67 -4.91
C LYS A 349 8.02 -4.35 -3.46
N VAL A 350 8.88 -5.17 -2.87
CA VAL A 350 9.41 -4.97 -1.52
C VAL A 350 10.91 -4.69 -1.58
N SER A 351 11.33 -3.54 -1.06
CA SER A 351 12.71 -3.07 -0.99
C SER A 351 13.17 -2.95 0.47
N ASN A 352 14.37 -3.48 0.77
CA ASN A 352 15.17 -3.26 1.99
C ASN A 352 14.63 -3.81 3.36
N GLN A 353 15.31 -3.46 4.46
CA GLN A 353 15.93 -4.34 5.49
C GLN A 353 15.02 -5.07 6.50
N SER A 354 15.22 -6.39 6.61
CA SER A 354 15.14 -7.30 7.78
C SER A 354 13.90 -7.32 8.72
N GLY A 355 13.42 -8.52 9.08
CA GLY A 355 12.56 -8.73 10.25
C GLY A 355 11.09 -8.37 10.08
N GLN A 356 10.49 -8.74 8.94
CA GLN A 356 9.11 -8.41 8.58
C GLN A 356 8.29 -9.69 8.40
N TYR A 357 7.02 -9.65 8.80
CA TYR A 357 6.04 -10.67 8.45
C TYR A 357 5.09 -10.07 7.42
N MET A 358 5.02 -10.70 6.25
CA MET A 358 4.16 -10.22 5.17
C MET A 358 3.19 -11.31 4.74
N LEU A 359 1.93 -10.93 4.60
CA LEU A 359 0.88 -11.76 4.01
C LEU A 359 0.43 -11.10 2.71
N ILE A 360 0.67 -11.76 1.58
CA ILE A 360 0.20 -11.35 0.25
C ILE A 360 -0.82 -12.38 -0.20
N LYS A 361 -2.11 -12.06 -0.13
CA LYS A 361 -3.15 -13.04 -0.44
C LYS A 361 -4.33 -12.52 -1.24
N ASP A 362 -5.02 -13.41 -1.94
CA ASP A 362 -6.28 -13.07 -2.62
C ASP A 362 -6.12 -11.94 -3.66
N ASN A 363 -4.91 -11.61 -4.12
CA ASN A 363 -4.68 -10.53 -5.08
C ASN A 363 -4.76 -11.04 -6.53
N GLN A 364 -5.23 -10.17 -7.41
CA GLN A 364 -5.20 -10.37 -8.86
C GLN A 364 -4.21 -9.38 -9.49
N ILE A 365 -3.11 -9.89 -10.02
CA ILE A 365 -2.07 -9.07 -10.67
C ILE A 365 -1.90 -9.54 -12.11
N SER A 366 -2.17 -8.66 -13.07
CA SER A 366 -2.13 -9.03 -14.48
C SER A 366 -1.64 -7.92 -15.41
N SER A 367 -1.20 -8.33 -16.60
CA SER A 367 -0.71 -7.43 -17.64
C SER A 367 0.44 -6.55 -17.16
N THR A 368 1.32 -7.09 -16.32
CA THR A 368 2.53 -6.42 -15.88
C THR A 368 3.70 -6.70 -16.83
N THR A 369 4.48 -5.67 -17.14
CA THR A 369 5.67 -5.82 -18.01
C THR A 369 6.89 -6.36 -17.25
N ARG A 370 6.88 -6.27 -15.92
CA ARG A 370 7.85 -6.86 -14.98
C ARG A 370 7.11 -7.72 -13.96
N PHE A 371 7.87 -8.38 -13.09
CA PHE A 371 7.37 -9.23 -12.00
C PHE A 371 6.07 -8.74 -11.35
N ALA A 372 5.10 -9.65 -11.25
CA ALA A 372 3.89 -9.46 -10.48
C ALA A 372 4.20 -9.33 -8.99
N ILE A 373 5.18 -10.09 -8.49
CA ILE A 373 5.72 -9.93 -7.12
C ILE A 373 7.25 -9.94 -7.19
N GLU A 374 7.89 -8.87 -6.71
CA GLU A 374 9.34 -8.79 -6.49
C GLU A 374 9.62 -8.60 -5.00
N LEU A 375 10.03 -9.68 -4.32
CA LEU A 375 10.51 -9.63 -2.94
C LEU A 375 12.02 -9.40 -2.93
N PHE A 376 12.42 -8.30 -2.29
CA PHE A 376 13.79 -7.94 -1.96
C PHE A 376 14.68 -7.62 -3.18
N SER A 377 14.58 -6.40 -3.67
CA SER A 377 15.64 -5.80 -4.49
C SER A 377 16.76 -5.34 -3.55
N ALA A 378 17.94 -5.95 -3.65
CA ALA A 378 19.12 -5.53 -2.88
C ALA A 378 19.44 -4.05 -3.09
N ASP A 379 19.70 -3.35 -1.98
CA ASP A 379 20.41 -2.08 -1.99
C ASP A 379 21.91 -2.40 -2.25
N PRO A 380 22.57 -1.78 -3.24
CA PRO A 380 23.99 -2.02 -3.55
C PRO A 380 24.93 -2.03 -2.34
N ASN A 381 24.55 -1.37 -1.23
CA ASN A 381 25.39 -1.18 -0.05
C ASN A 381 24.89 -1.89 1.23
N GLY A 382 23.74 -2.58 1.21
CA GLY A 382 23.09 -3.08 2.43
C GLY A 382 23.42 -4.53 2.77
N GLN A 383 23.97 -4.81 3.96
CA GLN A 383 23.98 -6.16 4.55
C GLN A 383 22.61 -6.44 5.20
N GLN A 384 22.03 -7.62 4.95
CA GLN A 384 20.82 -8.05 5.66
C GLN A 384 21.18 -8.48 7.09
N THR A 385 20.42 -8.00 8.08
CA THR A 385 20.69 -8.32 9.49
C THR A 385 19.71 -9.31 10.12
N LYS A 386 18.55 -9.60 9.50
CA LYS A 386 17.51 -10.55 9.97
C LYS A 386 16.68 -11.16 8.81
N PRO A 387 16.12 -12.39 8.97
CA PRO A 387 15.26 -12.99 7.95
C PRO A 387 13.93 -12.23 7.80
N GLN A 388 13.34 -12.31 6.61
CA GLN A 388 11.95 -11.91 6.33
C GLN A 388 11.10 -13.17 6.14
N TYR A 389 9.86 -13.13 6.61
CA TYR A 389 8.89 -14.20 6.46
C TYR A 389 7.73 -13.72 5.60
N CYS A 390 7.48 -14.40 4.49
CA CYS A 390 6.39 -14.05 3.59
C CYS A 390 5.52 -15.27 3.27
N LEU A 391 4.21 -15.10 3.40
CA LEU A 391 3.20 -16.01 2.87
C LEU A 391 2.54 -15.36 1.66
N ILE A 392 2.69 -15.98 0.49
CA ILE A 392 2.02 -15.61 -0.75
C ILE A 392 0.97 -16.69 -1.01
N SER A 393 -0.32 -16.38 -0.87
CA SER A 393 -1.37 -17.41 -0.98
C SER A 393 -2.63 -17.00 -1.73
N ASN A 394 -3.23 -17.92 -2.48
CA ASN A 394 -4.51 -17.69 -3.18
C ASN A 394 -4.50 -16.46 -4.11
N ASN A 395 -3.36 -16.15 -4.75
CA ASN A 395 -3.27 -15.05 -5.71
C ASN A 395 -3.40 -15.58 -7.15
N ILE A 396 -3.89 -14.72 -8.04
CA ILE A 396 -3.87 -14.91 -9.50
C ILE A 396 -2.82 -13.96 -10.06
N LEU A 397 -1.72 -14.50 -10.59
CA LEU A 397 -0.53 -13.74 -10.95
C LEU A 397 -0.14 -14.00 -12.41
N SER A 398 -0.01 -12.93 -13.19
CA SER A 398 0.45 -13.01 -14.58
C SER A 398 1.34 -11.83 -14.97
N SER A 399 2.39 -12.09 -15.74
CA SER A 399 3.41 -11.10 -16.15
C SER A 399 4.13 -11.51 -17.43
N GLU A 400 4.65 -10.53 -18.16
CA GLU A 400 5.41 -10.71 -19.42
C GLU A 400 6.89 -11.08 -19.20
N ASN A 401 7.53 -10.62 -18.13
CA ASN A 401 8.97 -10.82 -17.87
C ASN A 401 9.22 -11.34 -16.45
N GLY A 402 8.82 -12.60 -16.25
CA GLY A 402 8.85 -13.31 -14.98
C GLY A 402 7.69 -12.91 -14.07
N VAL A 403 7.15 -13.84 -13.28
CA VAL A 403 5.97 -13.62 -12.46
C VAL A 403 6.35 -13.28 -11.02
N ILE A 404 7.19 -14.11 -10.41
CA ILE A 404 7.63 -13.93 -9.02
C ILE A 404 9.16 -13.91 -8.96
N LYS A 405 9.70 -12.95 -8.23
CA LYS A 405 11.12 -12.87 -7.89
C LYS A 405 11.27 -12.82 -6.38
N ILE A 406 12.11 -13.69 -5.83
CA ILE A 406 12.34 -13.83 -4.39
C ILE A 406 13.82 -13.76 -4.12
N HIS A 407 14.22 -12.91 -3.18
CA HIS A 407 15.59 -12.88 -2.66
C HIS A 407 15.60 -12.98 -1.13
N ASN A 408 16.62 -13.67 -0.61
CA ASN A 408 17.01 -13.74 0.81
C ASN A 408 15.86 -13.73 1.86
N SER A 409 14.80 -14.50 1.63
CA SER A 409 13.60 -14.57 2.47
C SER A 409 13.16 -16.01 2.72
N THR A 410 12.50 -16.24 3.85
CA THR A 410 11.72 -17.46 4.09
C THR A 410 10.33 -17.24 3.53
N THR A 411 10.01 -17.91 2.43
CA THR A 411 8.78 -17.65 1.67
C THR A 411 8.01 -18.92 1.42
N THR A 412 6.72 -18.91 1.75
CA THR A 412 5.76 -19.95 1.37
C THR A 412 4.84 -19.42 0.29
N LEU A 413 4.75 -20.16 -0.81
CA LEU A 413 3.81 -19.94 -1.90
C LEU A 413 2.79 -21.07 -1.83
N SER A 414 1.55 -20.75 -1.49
CA SER A 414 0.48 -21.76 -1.40
C SER A 414 -0.77 -21.41 -2.19
N ASP A 415 -1.32 -22.37 -2.91
CA ASP A 415 -2.64 -22.22 -3.54
C ASP A 415 -2.72 -21.04 -4.55
N ASN A 416 -1.59 -20.64 -5.18
CA ASN A 416 -1.59 -19.58 -6.19
C ASN A 416 -1.82 -20.12 -7.60
N HIS A 417 -2.45 -19.31 -8.46
CA HIS A 417 -2.48 -19.52 -9.91
C HIS A 417 -1.51 -18.55 -10.57
N ILE A 418 -0.46 -19.10 -11.18
CA ILE A 418 0.67 -18.36 -11.76
C ILE A 418 0.71 -18.66 -13.25
N SER A 419 0.55 -17.64 -14.09
CA SER A 419 0.63 -17.77 -15.55
C SER A 419 1.70 -16.88 -16.15
N SER A 420 2.42 -17.40 -17.15
CA SER A 420 3.38 -16.63 -17.94
C SER A 420 2.70 -16.05 -19.18
N ASN A 421 2.76 -14.74 -19.35
CA ASN A 421 2.39 -14.09 -20.61
C ASN A 421 3.62 -13.82 -21.49
N SER A 422 4.79 -14.35 -21.10
CA SER A 422 6.02 -14.16 -21.86
C SER A 422 5.97 -14.91 -23.18
N ILE A 423 6.46 -14.28 -24.24
CA ILE A 423 6.72 -14.94 -25.52
C ILE A 423 8.14 -15.52 -25.61
N ASP A 424 9.01 -15.20 -24.65
CA ASP A 424 10.38 -15.72 -24.60
C ASP A 424 10.38 -17.10 -23.91
N PRO A 425 10.75 -18.18 -24.64
CA PRO A 425 10.80 -19.53 -24.09
C PRO A 425 11.88 -19.72 -23.01
N HIS A 426 12.78 -18.75 -22.82
CA HIS A 426 13.80 -18.77 -21.77
C HIS A 426 13.41 -17.94 -20.54
N ASN A 427 12.25 -17.29 -20.53
CA ASN A 427 11.79 -16.49 -19.40
C ASN A 427 11.64 -17.33 -18.12
N ILE A 428 12.21 -16.83 -17.02
CA ILE A 428 12.13 -17.45 -15.70
C ILE A 428 10.87 -16.94 -15.00
N ASN A 429 9.89 -17.82 -14.78
CA ASN A 429 8.62 -17.42 -14.18
C ASN A 429 8.68 -17.20 -12.67
N ILE A 430 9.34 -18.11 -11.96
CA ILE A 430 9.62 -17.95 -10.53
C ILE A 430 11.14 -17.97 -10.36
N LEU A 431 11.73 -16.81 -10.08
CA LEU A 431 13.16 -16.66 -9.82
C LEU A 431 13.41 -16.56 -8.32
N ILE A 432 14.20 -17.48 -7.78
CA ILE A 432 14.68 -17.42 -6.40
C ILE A 432 16.18 -17.20 -6.43
N GLY A 433 16.64 -16.02 -6.02
CA GLY A 433 18.06 -15.65 -6.00
C GLY A 433 18.61 -15.47 -4.59
N SER A 434 19.89 -15.74 -4.39
CA SER A 434 20.64 -15.21 -3.24
C SER A 434 21.42 -13.96 -3.64
N VAL A 435 21.35 -12.90 -2.85
CA VAL A 435 22.14 -11.67 -3.10
C VAL A 435 23.35 -11.54 -2.18
N TYR A 436 23.38 -12.23 -1.02
CA TYR A 436 24.47 -12.11 -0.05
C TYR A 436 24.91 -13.45 0.55
N ASP A 437 26.22 -13.58 0.79
CA ASP A 437 26.89 -14.64 1.58
C ASP A 437 26.97 -14.32 3.09
N SER A 438 26.31 -13.24 3.53
CA SER A 438 26.46 -12.71 4.87
C SER A 438 25.60 -13.43 5.90
N GLY A 439 26.09 -14.58 6.37
CA GLY A 439 25.63 -15.23 7.60
C GLY A 439 24.64 -16.38 7.40
N ASN A 440 24.69 -17.36 8.30
CA ASN A 440 23.84 -18.55 8.35
C ASN A 440 22.35 -18.22 8.57
N PHE A 441 21.68 -17.58 7.61
CA PHE A 441 20.23 -17.45 7.63
C PHE A 441 19.61 -18.64 6.89
N PRO A 442 18.84 -19.50 7.57
CA PRO A 442 18.20 -20.63 6.93
C PRO A 442 17.03 -20.13 6.09
N ASN A 443 17.30 -19.71 4.85
CA ASN A 443 16.23 -19.42 3.90
C ASN A 443 15.54 -20.76 3.58
N GLU A 444 14.23 -20.81 3.79
CA GLU A 444 13.38 -21.94 3.43
C GLU A 444 12.35 -21.45 2.42
N ILE A 445 12.25 -22.15 1.29
CA ILE A 445 11.24 -21.88 0.28
C ILE A 445 10.32 -23.09 0.18
N LYS A 446 9.01 -22.82 0.34
CA LYS A 446 7.94 -23.81 0.22
C LYS A 446 7.02 -23.43 -0.92
N LEU A 447 6.86 -24.33 -1.89
CA LEU A 447 5.84 -24.20 -2.93
C LEU A 447 4.86 -25.36 -2.76
N LYS A 448 3.61 -25.05 -2.41
CA LYS A 448 2.56 -26.02 -2.14
C LYS A 448 1.27 -25.72 -2.89
N ASN A 449 0.61 -26.73 -3.48
CA ASN A 449 -0.74 -26.57 -4.07
C ASN A 449 -0.87 -25.46 -5.14
N ASN A 450 0.22 -25.05 -5.80
CA ASN A 450 0.12 -24.00 -6.82
C ASN A 450 -0.25 -24.60 -8.19
N ILE A 451 -0.93 -23.81 -9.01
CA ILE A 451 -1.17 -24.08 -10.43
C ILE A 451 -0.25 -23.16 -11.23
N LEU A 452 0.70 -23.76 -11.97
CA LEU A 452 1.67 -23.07 -12.80
C LEU A 452 1.38 -23.34 -14.28
N GLU A 453 1.01 -22.29 -15.02
CA GLU A 453 0.77 -22.30 -16.47
C GLU A 453 1.88 -21.49 -17.15
N LEU A 454 2.93 -22.19 -17.53
CA LEU A 454 4.20 -21.58 -17.91
C LEU A 454 4.36 -21.55 -19.43
N ASN A 455 5.36 -20.81 -19.93
CA ASN A 455 5.73 -20.84 -21.34
C ASN A 455 7.24 -21.09 -21.46
N GLY A 456 7.63 -22.33 -21.74
CA GLY A 456 9.01 -22.70 -22.07
C GLY A 456 9.85 -23.30 -20.93
N ASP A 457 11.16 -23.27 -21.12
CA ASP A 457 12.14 -24.16 -20.46
C ASP A 457 12.62 -23.66 -19.07
N ASN A 458 11.98 -22.67 -18.43
CA ASN A 458 12.38 -22.16 -17.11
C ASN A 458 11.19 -21.79 -16.20
N GLY A 459 10.50 -22.78 -15.65
CA GLY A 459 9.35 -22.54 -14.77
C GLY A 459 9.72 -21.97 -13.40
N ILE A 460 10.39 -22.79 -12.59
CA ILE A 460 10.93 -22.38 -11.28
C ILE A 460 12.44 -22.49 -11.38
N TYR A 461 13.15 -21.38 -11.15
CA TYR A 461 14.61 -21.29 -11.19
C TYR A 461 15.15 -20.82 -9.86
N TYR A 462 15.97 -21.66 -9.23
CA TYR A 462 16.71 -21.30 -8.03
C TYR A 462 18.18 -21.03 -8.37
N ASN A 463 18.76 -19.94 -7.85
CA ASN A 463 20.17 -19.59 -8.03
C ASN A 463 20.79 -19.06 -6.73
N GLY A 464 21.53 -19.91 -6.00
CA GLY A 464 22.23 -19.52 -4.79
C GLY A 464 22.93 -20.67 -4.05
N ASN A 465 23.80 -20.32 -3.09
CA ASN A 465 24.54 -21.31 -2.26
C ASN A 465 23.99 -21.42 -0.82
N ASN A 466 23.04 -20.57 -0.43
CA ASN A 466 22.67 -20.32 0.98
C ASN A 466 21.26 -20.75 1.38
N LEU A 467 20.51 -21.49 0.55
CA LEU A 467 19.24 -22.07 1.00
C LEU A 467 19.49 -23.11 2.10
N LYS A 468 18.59 -23.29 3.06
CA LYS A 468 18.63 -24.46 3.94
C LYS A 468 18.01 -25.67 3.25
N ASN A 469 16.77 -25.52 2.78
CA ASN A 469 15.95 -26.55 2.13
C ASN A 469 15.06 -25.92 1.05
N ALA A 470 14.86 -26.62 -0.07
CA ALA A 470 13.75 -26.37 -1.00
C ALA A 470 12.70 -27.47 -0.88
N LEU A 471 11.45 -27.08 -0.66
CA LEU A 471 10.30 -27.96 -0.53
C LEU A 471 9.30 -27.62 -1.65
N ILE A 472 9.17 -28.50 -2.64
CA ILE A 472 8.26 -28.34 -3.78
C ILE A 472 7.27 -29.50 -3.76
N LEU A 473 6.05 -29.22 -3.30
CA LEU A 473 5.06 -30.23 -2.93
C LEU A 473 3.72 -29.95 -3.61
N ASP A 474 3.03 -31.00 -4.05
CA ASP A 474 1.60 -30.93 -4.38
C ASP A 474 1.24 -29.88 -5.47
N ASN A 475 2.15 -29.51 -6.40
CA ASN A 475 1.87 -28.50 -7.44
C ASN A 475 1.42 -29.12 -8.76
N ILE A 476 0.62 -28.37 -9.54
CA ILE A 476 0.33 -28.67 -10.95
C ILE A 476 1.18 -27.75 -11.82
N ILE A 477 2.00 -28.33 -12.69
CA ILE A 477 2.96 -27.61 -13.54
C ILE A 477 2.69 -27.97 -14.99
N SER A 478 2.31 -26.98 -15.80
CA SER A 478 1.97 -27.15 -17.21
C SER A 478 2.87 -26.29 -18.07
N ASN A 479 3.31 -26.83 -19.21
CA ASN A 479 4.02 -26.09 -20.28
C ASN A 479 5.35 -25.43 -19.83
N GLY A 480 5.93 -25.92 -18.72
CA GLY A 480 7.25 -25.50 -18.25
C GLY A 480 7.83 -26.47 -17.23
N ASN A 481 9.06 -26.22 -16.80
CA ASN A 481 9.86 -27.18 -16.03
C ASN A 481 10.27 -26.69 -14.62
N LEU A 482 10.77 -27.62 -13.81
CA LEU A 482 11.38 -27.36 -12.51
C LEU A 482 12.92 -27.34 -12.66
N GLY A 483 13.53 -26.17 -12.68
CA GLY A 483 14.99 -25.98 -12.71
C GLY A 483 15.54 -25.63 -11.33
N ILE A 484 16.14 -26.58 -10.63
CA ILE A 484 16.69 -26.38 -9.28
C ILE A 484 18.22 -26.42 -9.32
N TYR A 485 18.87 -25.32 -8.93
CA TYR A 485 20.33 -25.20 -8.90
C TYR A 485 20.79 -24.96 -7.47
N LEU A 486 20.77 -26.01 -6.64
CA LEU A 486 21.01 -25.92 -5.20
C LEU A 486 22.33 -26.57 -4.79
N GLY A 487 23.38 -25.78 -4.60
CA GLY A 487 24.67 -26.26 -4.08
C GLY A 487 24.62 -26.59 -2.59
N GLY A 488 25.00 -27.82 -2.20
CA GLY A 488 25.33 -28.19 -0.82
C GLY A 488 24.16 -28.49 0.11
N LYS A 489 22.93 -28.67 -0.39
CA LYS A 489 21.69 -28.68 0.42
C LYS A 489 20.68 -29.73 -0.04
N GLU A 490 19.76 -30.07 0.87
CA GLU A 490 18.70 -31.06 0.65
C GLU A 490 17.54 -30.51 -0.18
N ASN A 491 17.02 -31.37 -1.05
CA ASN A 491 15.96 -31.05 -2.00
C ASN A 491 14.82 -32.05 -1.84
N LEU A 492 13.59 -31.55 -1.69
CA LEU A 492 12.40 -32.39 -1.62
C LEU A 492 11.38 -31.96 -2.67
N ILE A 493 11.16 -32.83 -3.65
CA ILE A 493 10.21 -32.63 -4.75
C ILE A 493 9.22 -33.79 -4.74
N LYS A 494 7.98 -33.55 -4.29
CA LYS A 494 6.99 -34.62 -4.14
C LYS A 494 5.58 -34.24 -4.59
N HIS A 495 4.80 -35.24 -5.01
CA HIS A 495 3.36 -35.09 -5.31
C HIS A 495 3.02 -34.04 -6.38
N ASN A 496 3.97 -33.68 -7.25
CA ASN A 496 3.70 -32.74 -8.31
C ASN A 496 3.13 -33.47 -9.54
N VAL A 497 2.20 -32.81 -10.23
CA VAL A 497 1.73 -33.22 -11.56
C VAL A 497 2.43 -32.31 -12.58
N ILE A 498 3.31 -32.87 -13.40
CA ILE A 498 4.09 -32.12 -14.40
C ILE A 498 3.67 -32.58 -15.78
N ARG A 499 3.23 -31.66 -16.65
CA ARG A 499 2.71 -31.98 -17.98
C ARG A 499 3.19 -31.01 -19.05
N ASN A 500 3.27 -31.52 -20.28
CA ASN A 500 3.53 -30.73 -21.50
C ASN A 500 4.84 -29.94 -21.45
N CYS A 501 5.87 -30.44 -20.76
CA CYS A 501 7.20 -29.86 -20.87
C CYS A 501 7.74 -30.08 -22.30
N THR A 502 8.69 -29.26 -22.73
CA THR A 502 9.27 -29.33 -24.09
C THR A 502 10.65 -29.99 -24.14
N ASN A 503 11.38 -30.03 -23.03
CA ASN A 503 12.80 -30.43 -23.04
C ASN A 503 13.24 -31.20 -21.78
N ARG A 504 12.84 -30.73 -20.59
CA ARG A 504 13.09 -31.38 -19.28
C ARG A 504 11.90 -31.11 -18.36
N SER A 505 11.57 -32.03 -17.45
CA SER A 505 10.57 -31.76 -16.41
C SER A 505 11.19 -31.32 -15.10
N ILE A 506 12.24 -32.03 -14.67
CA ILE A 506 12.97 -31.69 -13.44
C ILE A 506 14.46 -31.69 -13.78
N TYR A 507 15.12 -30.57 -13.52
CA TYR A 507 16.54 -30.41 -13.73
C TYR A 507 17.22 -29.98 -12.44
N ILE A 508 18.08 -30.83 -11.88
CA ILE A 508 18.90 -30.55 -10.70
C ILE A 508 20.35 -30.35 -11.13
N ARG A 509 20.94 -29.20 -10.78
CA ARG A 509 22.35 -28.88 -11.07
C ARG A 509 23.11 -28.46 -9.82
N SER A 510 24.41 -28.77 -9.81
CA SER A 510 25.43 -28.17 -8.95
C SER A 510 25.33 -28.57 -7.47
N GLY A 511 26.11 -29.56 -7.04
CA GLY A 511 26.45 -29.81 -5.64
C GLY A 511 25.30 -30.18 -4.68
N SER A 512 24.07 -30.38 -5.16
CA SER A 512 22.91 -30.72 -4.32
C SER A 512 23.15 -31.98 -3.51
N ILE A 513 22.86 -31.97 -2.21
CA ILE A 513 23.09 -33.09 -1.29
C ILE A 513 21.75 -33.78 -1.01
N ASN A 514 21.70 -35.11 -0.91
CA ASN A 514 20.52 -35.87 -0.43
C ASN A 514 19.18 -35.46 -1.08
N THR A 515 19.08 -35.57 -2.41
CA THR A 515 17.89 -35.12 -3.16
C THR A 515 16.80 -36.20 -3.21
N THR A 516 15.57 -35.88 -2.82
CA THR A 516 14.42 -36.78 -2.93
C THR A 516 13.42 -36.24 -3.96
N ILE A 517 13.19 -37.00 -5.03
CA ILE A 517 12.20 -36.73 -6.08
C ILE A 517 11.24 -37.93 -6.12
N SER A 518 10.07 -37.82 -5.50
CA SER A 518 9.18 -38.98 -5.37
C SER A 518 7.70 -38.65 -5.42
N ASN A 519 6.89 -39.62 -5.82
CA ASN A 519 5.45 -39.55 -5.98
C ASN A 519 5.02 -38.41 -6.91
N ASN A 520 5.83 -38.06 -7.91
CA ASN A 520 5.42 -37.10 -8.94
C ASN A 520 4.80 -37.85 -10.13
N ASP A 521 3.76 -37.27 -10.73
CA ASP A 521 3.15 -37.74 -11.97
C ASP A 521 3.67 -36.88 -13.13
N ILE A 522 4.49 -37.46 -13.99
CA ILE A 522 5.18 -36.75 -15.08
C ILE A 522 4.63 -37.22 -16.43
N TYR A 523 4.05 -36.29 -17.20
CA TYR A 523 3.42 -36.51 -18.50
C TYR A 523 4.18 -35.76 -19.61
N ASN A 524 5.02 -36.46 -20.35
CA ASN A 524 5.87 -35.85 -21.39
C ASN A 524 5.88 -36.65 -22.70
N ASN A 525 6.36 -35.99 -23.74
CA ASN A 525 6.58 -36.59 -25.07
C ASN A 525 8.08 -36.67 -25.46
N PHE A 526 9.00 -36.40 -24.53
CA PHE A 526 10.45 -36.35 -24.76
C PHE A 526 11.25 -37.16 -23.71
N GLU A 527 12.49 -37.51 -24.04
CA GLU A 527 13.43 -38.30 -23.22
C GLU A 527 14.16 -37.45 -22.15
N ASN A 528 14.72 -38.07 -21.11
CA ASN A 528 15.48 -37.40 -20.03
C ASN A 528 14.63 -36.41 -19.19
N SER A 529 13.45 -36.86 -18.79
CA SER A 529 12.49 -36.05 -18.01
C SER A 529 13.06 -35.56 -16.67
N VAL A 530 13.89 -36.36 -16.00
CA VAL A 530 14.63 -35.96 -14.79
C VAL A 530 16.13 -35.96 -15.10
N TYR A 531 16.79 -34.82 -14.89
CA TYR A 531 18.22 -34.66 -15.15
C TYR A 531 18.95 -34.28 -13.85
N LEU A 532 19.91 -35.11 -13.45
CA LEU A 532 20.73 -34.92 -12.24
C LEU A 532 22.20 -34.65 -12.63
N HIS A 533 22.69 -33.45 -12.34
CA HIS A 533 24.06 -33.04 -12.69
C HIS A 533 24.85 -32.55 -11.49
N ASN A 534 25.97 -33.22 -11.21
CA ASN A 534 26.85 -32.94 -10.06
C ASN A 534 26.15 -32.99 -8.69
N THR A 535 25.17 -33.88 -8.49
CA THR A 535 24.58 -34.17 -7.17
C THR A 535 25.55 -34.96 -6.28
N ILE A 536 25.48 -34.77 -4.97
CA ILE A 536 26.34 -35.38 -3.93
C ILE A 536 25.45 -36.17 -2.95
N GLY A 537 25.95 -37.28 -2.37
CA GLY A 537 25.17 -38.09 -1.43
C GLY A 537 24.10 -38.97 -2.12
N THR A 538 23.04 -39.31 -1.40
CA THR A 538 22.01 -40.27 -1.90
C THR A 538 20.86 -39.53 -2.56
N SER A 539 20.54 -39.87 -3.83
CA SER A 539 19.32 -39.38 -4.47
C SER A 539 18.25 -40.47 -4.52
N VAL A 540 17.04 -40.18 -4.02
CA VAL A 540 15.88 -41.10 -4.04
C VAL A 540 14.94 -40.68 -5.17
N LEU A 541 14.66 -41.60 -6.10
CA LEU A 541 13.79 -41.37 -7.26
C LEU A 541 12.64 -42.41 -7.27
N ASN A 542 11.40 -41.98 -7.09
CA ASN A 542 10.22 -42.86 -7.17
C ASN A 542 9.06 -42.11 -7.81
N ASN A 543 8.90 -42.13 -9.13
CA ASN A 543 7.91 -41.29 -9.82
C ASN A 543 7.10 -42.11 -10.84
N LYS A 544 5.91 -41.63 -11.18
CA LYS A 544 5.13 -42.17 -12.28
C LYS A 544 5.46 -41.40 -13.55
N PHE A 545 5.95 -42.12 -14.56
CA PHE A 545 6.29 -41.55 -15.85
C PHE A 545 5.30 -42.04 -16.91
N ASN A 546 4.54 -41.10 -17.48
CA ASN A 546 3.59 -41.35 -18.55
C ASN A 546 4.14 -40.74 -19.85
N PHE A 547 4.92 -41.51 -20.59
CA PHE A 547 5.45 -41.08 -21.88
C PHE A 547 4.44 -41.36 -23.00
N THR A 548 4.27 -40.38 -23.88
CA THR A 548 3.41 -40.48 -25.08
C THR A 548 4.20 -40.40 -26.39
N GLY A 549 5.54 -40.29 -26.31
CA GLY A 549 6.43 -40.23 -27.47
C GLY A 549 6.62 -41.58 -28.17
N THR A 550 6.96 -41.55 -29.45
CA THR A 550 7.09 -42.73 -30.34
C THR A 550 8.51 -43.31 -30.43
N ASN A 551 9.47 -42.81 -29.66
CA ASN A 551 10.86 -43.26 -29.73
C ASN A 551 11.09 -44.59 -29.00
N GLU A 552 11.94 -45.44 -29.57
CA GLU A 552 12.21 -46.82 -29.11
C GLU A 552 13.04 -46.90 -27.81
N TYR A 553 13.68 -45.81 -27.34
CA TYR A 553 14.58 -45.83 -26.16
C TYR A 553 14.58 -44.56 -25.29
N PRO A 554 13.48 -44.16 -24.61
CA PRO A 554 13.49 -43.02 -23.71
C PRO A 554 14.04 -43.40 -22.34
N TRP A 555 15.21 -42.86 -21.98
CA TRP A 555 15.66 -42.87 -20.60
C TRP A 555 14.85 -41.84 -19.79
N ALA A 556 14.15 -42.27 -18.75
CA ALA A 556 13.36 -41.37 -17.91
C ALA A 556 14.24 -40.44 -17.04
N VAL A 557 15.44 -40.90 -16.71
CA VAL A 557 16.39 -40.24 -15.81
C VAL A 557 17.78 -40.22 -16.46
N TRP A 558 18.43 -39.05 -16.46
CA TRP A 558 19.81 -38.89 -16.91
C TRP A 558 20.71 -38.36 -15.80
N LYS A 559 21.94 -38.90 -15.70
CA LYS A 559 22.92 -38.53 -14.68
C LYS A 559 24.28 -38.22 -15.31
N ASN A 560 24.91 -37.14 -14.86
CA ASN A 560 26.33 -36.87 -15.08
C ASN A 560 26.97 -36.31 -13.81
N SER A 561 27.69 -37.17 -13.09
CA SER A 561 28.50 -36.78 -11.93
C SER A 561 29.54 -37.86 -11.62
N THR A 562 30.79 -37.42 -11.41
CA THR A 562 31.95 -38.28 -11.11
C THR A 562 32.06 -38.67 -9.63
N SER A 563 31.21 -38.14 -8.72
CA SER A 563 31.34 -38.29 -7.26
C SER A 563 30.07 -38.72 -6.49
N THR A 564 28.95 -39.01 -7.18
CA THR A 564 27.72 -39.48 -6.51
C THR A 564 27.72 -41.00 -6.32
N ASN A 565 27.76 -41.46 -5.06
CA ASN A 565 27.24 -42.79 -4.71
C ASN A 565 25.72 -42.77 -4.85
N LEU A 566 25.23 -43.18 -6.03
CA LEU A 566 23.82 -43.46 -6.20
C LEU A 566 23.53 -44.77 -5.49
N ASN A 567 22.99 -44.70 -4.28
CA ASN A 567 21.95 -45.65 -3.91
C ASN A 567 20.63 -45.12 -4.52
N SER A 568 20.59 -44.96 -5.84
CA SER A 568 19.35 -44.67 -6.58
C SER A 568 18.49 -45.89 -6.46
N THR A 569 17.69 -45.91 -5.40
CA THR A 569 16.60 -46.85 -5.29
C THR A 569 15.49 -46.30 -6.18
N ILE A 570 15.56 -46.62 -7.47
CA ILE A 570 14.45 -46.45 -8.42
C ILE A 570 13.43 -47.53 -8.05
N ARG A 571 12.53 -47.23 -7.11
CA ARG A 571 11.42 -48.12 -6.70
C ARG A 571 10.14 -47.65 -7.36
N ASP A 572 9.29 -48.61 -7.74
CA ASP A 572 7.88 -48.41 -8.10
C ASP A 572 7.60 -47.35 -9.18
N ASN A 573 8.56 -47.10 -10.07
CA ASN A 573 8.31 -46.21 -11.20
C ASN A 573 7.38 -46.94 -12.18
N THR A 574 6.14 -46.46 -12.29
CA THR A 574 5.20 -47.00 -13.27
C THR A 574 5.50 -46.34 -14.61
N LEU A 575 6.15 -47.09 -15.49
CA LEU A 575 6.32 -46.75 -16.90
C LEU A 575 5.16 -47.36 -17.68
N ASN A 576 4.22 -46.53 -18.12
CA ASN A 576 3.24 -46.99 -19.09
C ASN A 576 3.92 -46.99 -20.48
N ASN A 577 3.91 -48.14 -21.18
CA ASN A 577 4.47 -48.36 -22.53
C ASN A 577 5.99 -48.62 -22.68
N PHE A 578 6.69 -49.22 -21.70
CA PHE A 578 8.13 -49.58 -21.85
C PHE A 578 8.49 -51.02 -21.50
N THR A 579 9.51 -51.51 -22.20
CA THR A 579 10.38 -52.62 -21.81
C THR A 579 11.46 -52.12 -20.86
N ASN A 580 11.59 -52.78 -19.71
CA ASN A 580 12.57 -52.47 -18.67
C ASN A 580 13.97 -52.95 -19.13
N GLU A 581 14.96 -52.07 -19.26
CA GLU A 581 16.37 -52.46 -19.42
C GLU A 581 17.19 -51.97 -18.21
N ASN A 582 17.86 -52.93 -17.55
CA ASN A 582 18.77 -52.65 -16.43
C ASN A 582 20.10 -52.14 -16.97
N ASN A 583 20.43 -50.87 -16.70
CA ASN A 583 21.82 -50.39 -16.56
C ASN A 583 21.87 -49.13 -15.69
#